data_AF-A0A2U1ZZR2-F1
#
_entry.id   AF-A0A2U1ZZR2-F1
#
_cell.length_a   1.000
_cell.length_b   1.000
_cell.length_c   1.000
_cell.angle_alpha   90.00
_cell.angle_beta   90.00
_cell.angle_gamma   90.00
#
_symmetry.space_group_name_H-M   'P 1'
#
loop_
_entity.id
_entity.type
_entity.pdbx_description
1 polymer ?
#
loop_
_entity_poly.entity_id
_entity_poly.type
_entity_poly.pdbx_seq_one_letter_code
_entity_poly.pdbx_strand_id
1 'polypeptide(L)'
;MARVPGRGRRHLHHPAGRRGGRGGRVRRRGGRRARGRRLGPRHGGEALYVVQGSQAHLVPDTASSAGVVRALDFTPDDVVPARADWLALFGTGAEMTPFAVEGAGGVPEGALGQIAGVTTGSVVVNADTGQPYVALADGRLARLSPLADAVYATRENAAERIVVPADALSQVEDATDGIPIPESWPTAIGEPVSPDLAPCAELDVEAFAAVLVPGQAPDASGRVTVSPGTGALALFTASPSSPEGPVRFIDENGLAYAIEGGPSGPREDALLRLFPTGGADQVVPIRVPYAWGDLVPSGPTLSIDRAAMSQTEVPVADGGEEATP
;
A
#
# COMPACT_ATOMS: atom_id res chain seq x y z
N MET A 1 0.39 13.83 5.77
CA MET A 1 1.51 12.92 5.41
C MET A 1 1.66 11.85 6.50
N ALA A 2 2.07 10.63 6.19
CA ALA A 2 2.15 9.53 7.15
C ALA A 2 3.60 9.06 7.37
N ARG A 3 3.97 8.76 8.62
CA ARG A 3 5.32 8.31 9.00
C ARG A 3 5.26 6.97 9.73
N VAL A 4 6.03 5.99 9.28
CA VAL A 4 6.03 4.64 9.89
C VAL A 4 7.41 4.27 10.45
N PRO A 5 7.51 3.78 11.69
CA PRO A 5 8.78 3.33 12.25
C PRO A 5 9.29 2.06 11.56
N GLY A 6 10.58 2.06 11.21
CA GLY A 6 11.22 0.92 10.55
C GLY A 6 11.29 -0.34 11.43
N ARG A 7 10.86 -1.50 10.90
CA ARG A 7 10.99 -2.80 11.60
C ARG A 7 12.47 -3.21 11.73
N GLY A 8 13.07 -2.93 12.88
CA GLY A 8 14.34 -3.53 13.30
C GLY A 8 14.18 -5.03 13.53
N ARG A 9 14.85 -5.87 12.73
CA ARG A 9 14.91 -7.31 13.00
C ARG A 9 15.78 -7.55 14.24
N ARG A 10 15.16 -8.08 15.31
CA ARG A 10 15.90 -8.69 16.43
C ARG A 10 16.60 -9.94 15.90
N HIS A 11 17.93 -9.92 15.87
CA HIS A 11 18.73 -11.11 15.59
C HIS A 11 18.74 -12.00 16.85
N LEU A 12 18.06 -13.15 16.76
CA LEU A 12 18.25 -14.25 17.70
C LEU A 12 19.65 -14.82 17.52
N HIS A 13 20.48 -14.67 18.55
CA HIS A 13 21.77 -15.36 18.66
C HIS A 13 21.53 -16.86 18.90
N HIS A 14 22.10 -17.70 18.03
CA HIS A 14 22.40 -19.08 18.37
C HIS A 14 23.91 -19.37 18.13
N PRO A 15 24.56 -20.10 19.05
CA PRO A 15 26.01 -20.14 19.15
C PRO A 15 26.65 -21.12 18.16
N ALA A 16 27.95 -20.89 17.95
CA ALA A 16 28.84 -21.50 16.99
C ALA A 16 29.07 -23.02 17.14
N GLY A 17 29.21 -23.70 16.00
CA GLY A 17 29.82 -25.02 15.88
C GLY A 17 31.00 -24.98 14.88
N ARG A 18 32.16 -25.40 15.33
CA ARG A 18 33.48 -25.32 14.68
C ARG A 18 33.86 -26.67 14.06
N ARG A 19 34.39 -26.68 12.81
CA ARG A 19 35.27 -27.68 12.12
C ARG A 19 35.23 -27.30 10.63
N GLY A 20 36.28 -27.17 9.82
CA GLY A 20 37.67 -27.61 9.83
C GLY A 20 37.95 -28.29 8.46
N GLY A 21 38.91 -27.80 7.65
CA GLY A 21 39.54 -28.62 6.59
C GLY A 21 39.67 -28.04 5.16
N ARG A 22 40.88 -27.54 4.87
CA ARG A 22 41.74 -27.65 3.64
C ARG A 22 41.14 -27.85 2.23
N GLY A 23 41.65 -27.01 1.29
CA GLY A 23 42.29 -27.49 0.05
C GLY A 23 41.68 -27.06 -1.30
N GLY A 24 42.50 -26.51 -2.20
CA GLY A 24 42.27 -26.57 -3.66
C GLY A 24 42.29 -25.23 -4.43
N ARG A 25 43.38 -24.97 -5.18
CA ARG A 25 43.42 -23.98 -6.27
C ARG A 25 42.91 -24.63 -7.56
N VAL A 26 42.01 -23.96 -8.29
CA VAL A 26 41.80 -24.16 -9.74
C VAL A 26 41.57 -22.79 -10.40
N ARG A 27 42.23 -22.57 -11.55
CA ARG A 27 42.13 -21.38 -12.41
C ARG A 27 41.16 -21.62 -13.58
N ARG A 28 40.50 -20.52 -13.98
CA ARG A 28 39.92 -20.15 -15.29
C ARG A 28 38.59 -20.80 -15.76
N ARG A 29 37.59 -19.94 -15.94
CA ARG A 29 37.03 -19.37 -17.21
C ARG A 29 35.49 -19.35 -17.18
N GLY A 30 34.90 -18.20 -17.53
CA GLY A 30 33.56 -18.14 -18.12
C GLY A 30 32.55 -17.22 -17.43
N GLY A 31 32.18 -16.14 -18.12
CA GLY A 31 30.76 -15.82 -18.35
C GLY A 31 30.01 -14.98 -17.32
N ARG A 32 29.89 -13.69 -17.64
CA ARG A 32 28.64 -12.89 -17.66
C ARG A 32 27.52 -13.33 -16.69
N ARG A 33 27.19 -12.44 -15.74
CA ARG A 33 26.02 -11.55 -15.78
C ARG A 33 25.87 -10.93 -14.40
N ALA A 34 26.04 -9.61 -14.34
CA ALA A 34 25.53 -8.80 -13.26
C ALA A 34 24.02 -9.07 -13.13
N ARG A 35 23.62 -9.75 -12.04
CA ARG A 35 22.28 -9.58 -11.50
C ARG A 35 22.45 -8.71 -10.28
N GLY A 36 22.06 -7.45 -10.45
CA GLY A 36 22.05 -6.45 -9.40
C GLY A 36 21.25 -6.97 -8.22
N ARG A 37 21.95 -7.40 -7.18
CA ARG A 37 21.44 -7.31 -5.82
C ARG A 37 21.60 -5.85 -5.43
N ARG A 38 20.57 -5.03 -5.62
CA ARG A 38 20.46 -3.77 -4.88
C ARG A 38 19.90 -4.10 -3.50
N LEU A 39 20.83 -4.38 -2.59
CA LEU A 39 20.65 -4.14 -1.17
C LEU A 39 21.03 -2.68 -0.90
N GLY A 40 20.19 -1.97 -0.15
CA GLY A 40 20.60 -0.87 0.74
C GLY A 40 19.72 0.39 0.64
N PRO A 41 19.57 1.18 1.75
CA PRO A 41 20.15 0.99 3.07
C PRO A 41 19.14 0.50 4.14
N ARG A 42 19.67 -0.20 5.14
CA ARG A 42 19.09 -0.25 6.49
C ARG A 42 20.02 0.57 7.38
N HIS A 43 19.51 1.66 7.91
CA HIS A 43 19.78 2.14 9.27
C HIS A 43 18.41 2.56 9.84
N GLY A 44 18.17 2.39 11.14
CA GLY A 44 16.84 2.46 11.75
C GLY A 44 16.16 3.84 11.65
N GLY A 45 15.62 4.16 10.48
CA GLY A 45 14.92 5.40 10.15
C GLY A 45 13.44 5.14 9.84
N GLU A 46 12.64 6.15 10.10
CA GLU A 46 11.20 6.19 9.84
C GLU A 46 10.99 6.41 8.32
N ALA A 47 10.07 5.67 7.71
CA ALA A 47 9.73 5.86 6.29
C ALA A 47 8.58 6.85 6.16
N LEU A 48 8.67 7.74 5.17
CA LEU A 48 7.69 8.80 4.91
C LEU A 48 6.81 8.43 3.73
N TYR A 49 5.51 8.59 3.88
CA TYR A 49 4.51 8.28 2.86
C TYR A 49 3.57 9.46 2.66
N VAL A 50 3.22 9.74 1.41
CA VAL A 50 2.06 10.56 1.07
C VAL A 50 0.92 9.61 0.75
N VAL A 51 -0.16 9.69 1.51
CA VAL A 51 -1.39 8.92 1.27
C VAL A 51 -2.40 9.89 0.68
N GLN A 52 -2.95 9.56 -0.49
CA GLN A 52 -3.98 10.36 -1.15
C GLN A 52 -4.94 9.44 -1.89
N GLY A 53 -6.24 9.67 -1.69
CA GLY A 53 -7.27 8.77 -2.21
C GLY A 53 -7.02 7.35 -1.71
N SER A 54 -6.82 6.41 -2.63
CA SER A 54 -6.61 5.00 -2.34
C SER A 54 -5.17 4.53 -2.39
N GLN A 55 -4.21 5.43 -2.56
CA GLN A 55 -2.80 5.08 -2.76
C GLN A 55 -1.89 5.68 -1.68
N ALA A 56 -0.89 4.90 -1.30
CA ALA A 56 0.24 5.32 -0.49
C ALA A 56 1.51 5.35 -1.36
N HIS A 57 2.12 6.53 -1.45
CA HIS A 57 3.34 6.78 -2.21
C HIS A 57 4.51 6.96 -1.24
N LEU A 58 5.55 6.16 -1.41
CA LEU A 58 6.78 6.33 -0.63
C LEU A 58 7.48 7.63 -1.05
N VAL A 59 7.87 8.44 -0.07
CA VAL A 59 8.85 9.52 -0.23
C VAL A 59 10.18 8.95 0.26
N PRO A 60 11.03 8.41 -0.63
CA PRO A 60 12.24 7.72 -0.20
C PRO A 60 13.20 8.68 0.47
N ASP A 61 13.94 8.21 1.47
CA ASP A 61 14.92 8.97 2.23
C ASP A 61 16.21 9.18 1.41
N THR A 62 16.29 10.33 0.77
CA THR A 62 17.35 10.78 -0.14
C THR A 62 17.65 12.25 0.15
N ALA A 63 18.75 12.79 -0.37
CA ALA A 63 19.03 14.22 -0.26
C ALA A 63 17.88 15.10 -0.82
N SER A 64 17.08 14.56 -1.75
CA SER A 64 15.97 15.23 -2.41
C SER A 64 14.66 15.18 -1.63
N SER A 65 14.51 14.35 -0.58
CA SER A 65 13.24 14.17 0.14
C SER A 65 12.76 15.42 0.84
N ALA A 66 13.68 16.16 1.45
CA ALA A 66 13.38 17.47 2.04
C ALA A 66 12.94 18.48 0.98
N GLY A 67 13.46 18.35 -0.25
CA GLY A 67 13.00 19.10 -1.41
C GLY A 67 11.58 18.73 -1.79
N VAL A 68 11.25 17.43 -1.83
CA VAL A 68 9.91 16.94 -2.17
C VAL A 68 8.91 17.44 -1.12
N VAL A 69 9.14 17.21 0.16
CA VAL A 69 8.24 17.65 1.25
C VAL A 69 7.98 19.17 1.19
N ARG A 70 9.02 19.98 0.97
CA ARG A 70 8.88 21.43 0.81
C ARG A 70 8.14 21.83 -0.47
N ALA A 71 8.40 21.14 -1.58
CA ALA A 71 7.73 21.41 -2.85
C ALA A 71 6.24 21.02 -2.81
N LEU A 72 5.86 20.14 -1.88
CA LEU A 72 4.47 19.81 -1.57
C LEU A 72 3.85 20.72 -0.51
N ASP A 73 4.57 21.75 -0.05
CA ASP A 73 4.16 22.68 0.99
C ASP A 73 3.79 22.02 2.32
N PHE A 74 4.33 20.82 2.59
CA PHE A 74 4.19 20.17 3.88
C PHE A 74 5.29 20.62 4.84
N THR A 75 4.89 20.85 6.08
CA THR A 75 5.76 21.10 7.21
C THR A 75 5.94 19.81 8.04
N PRO A 76 6.94 19.76 8.93
CA PRO A 76 7.07 18.65 9.87
C PRO A 76 5.82 18.41 10.74
N ASP A 77 5.01 19.45 10.98
CA ASP A 77 3.78 19.36 11.79
C ASP A 77 2.64 18.65 11.03
N ASP A 78 2.70 18.59 9.69
CA ASP A 78 1.73 17.87 8.85
C ASP A 78 1.99 16.35 8.77
N VAL A 79 3.02 15.88 9.47
CA VAL A 79 3.45 14.49 9.47
C VAL A 79 2.85 13.75 10.67
N VAL A 80 1.94 12.83 10.37
CA VAL A 80 1.25 12.02 11.37
C VAL A 80 1.90 10.63 11.49
N PRO A 81 2.21 10.14 12.70
CA PRO A 81 2.64 8.76 12.90
C PRO A 81 1.56 7.77 12.47
N ALA A 82 1.92 6.77 11.67
CA ALA A 82 1.04 5.72 11.20
C ALA A 82 1.59 4.34 11.56
N ARG A 83 0.68 3.37 11.71
CA ARG A 83 1.05 1.96 11.83
C ARG A 83 1.25 1.36 10.44
N ALA A 84 2.12 0.37 10.35
CA ALA A 84 2.40 -0.32 9.08
C ALA A 84 1.18 -1.09 8.54
N ASP A 85 0.32 -1.61 9.42
CA ASP A 85 -0.92 -2.29 9.04
C ASP A 85 -1.99 -1.32 8.51
N TRP A 86 -2.09 -0.11 9.07
CA TRP A 86 -2.93 0.95 8.52
C TRP A 86 -2.46 1.38 7.12
N LEU A 87 -1.15 1.57 6.91
CA LEU A 87 -0.61 1.88 5.57
C LEU A 87 -0.88 0.76 4.56
N ALA A 88 -0.88 -0.50 5.00
CA ALA A 88 -1.10 -1.65 4.13
C ALA A 88 -2.54 -1.75 3.58
N LEU A 89 -3.47 -0.92 4.08
CA LEU A 89 -4.84 -0.84 3.56
C LEU A 89 -4.90 -0.14 2.20
N PHE A 90 -3.94 0.74 1.92
CA PHE A 90 -3.89 1.51 0.68
C PHE A 90 -3.10 0.78 -0.39
N GLY A 91 -3.47 0.99 -1.65
CA GLY A 91 -2.70 0.52 -2.79
C GLY A 91 -1.30 1.13 -2.80
N THR A 92 -0.30 0.37 -3.25
CA THR A 92 1.06 0.88 -3.40
C THR A 92 1.15 1.74 -4.66
N GLY A 93 1.33 3.05 -4.48
CA GLY A 93 1.61 3.97 -5.58
C GLY A 93 3.10 3.99 -5.93
N ALA A 94 3.44 4.51 -7.11
CA ALA A 94 4.85 4.73 -7.47
C ALA A 94 5.53 5.67 -6.47
N GLU A 95 6.81 5.40 -6.19
CA GLU A 95 7.62 6.23 -5.29
C GLU A 95 7.74 7.66 -5.83
N MET A 96 7.70 8.64 -4.93
CA MET A 96 7.90 10.06 -5.25
C MET A 96 9.38 10.37 -5.37
N THR A 97 10.00 9.84 -6.43
CA THR A 97 11.39 10.11 -6.80
C THR A 97 11.45 10.98 -8.05
N PRO A 98 12.46 11.86 -8.19
CA PRO A 98 12.71 12.52 -9.46
C PRO A 98 12.85 11.48 -10.59
N PHE A 99 12.00 11.59 -11.60
CA PHE A 99 12.08 10.72 -12.76
C PHE A 99 13.23 11.15 -13.68
N ALA A 100 13.81 10.18 -14.39
CA ALA A 100 14.84 10.43 -15.38
C ALA A 100 14.21 10.63 -16.76
N VAL A 101 14.75 11.57 -17.53
CA VAL A 101 14.41 11.75 -18.95
C VAL A 101 15.50 11.13 -19.79
N GLU A 102 15.13 10.22 -20.68
CA GLU A 102 16.09 9.59 -21.59
C GLU A 102 16.70 10.64 -22.54
N GLY A 103 18.02 10.58 -22.74
CA GLY A 103 18.73 11.54 -23.59
C GLY A 103 18.90 12.94 -22.99
N ALA A 104 18.71 13.10 -21.67
CA ALA A 104 18.85 14.40 -21.00
C ALA A 104 20.16 15.15 -21.34
N GLY A 105 20.04 16.45 -21.59
CA GLY A 105 21.13 17.33 -22.03
C GLY A 105 21.43 17.30 -23.54
N GLY A 106 20.80 16.41 -24.30
CA GLY A 106 20.83 16.42 -25.76
C GLY A 106 19.93 17.49 -26.37
N VAL A 107 20.05 17.69 -27.69
CA VAL A 107 19.12 18.53 -28.45
C VAL A 107 17.90 17.68 -28.83
N PRO A 108 16.67 18.10 -28.48
CA PRO A 108 15.45 17.42 -28.91
C PRO A 108 15.29 17.38 -30.43
N GLU A 109 14.54 16.42 -30.94
CA GLU A 109 14.18 16.38 -32.36
C GLU A 109 13.18 17.50 -32.75
N GLY A 110 13.00 17.69 -34.06
CA GLY A 110 11.91 18.51 -34.61
C GLY A 110 11.97 20.00 -34.28
N ALA A 111 10.79 20.61 -34.15
CA ALA A 111 10.64 22.04 -33.86
C ALA A 111 11.15 22.42 -32.47
N LEU A 112 11.02 21.51 -31.49
CA LEU A 112 11.45 21.74 -30.11
C LEU A 112 12.96 21.98 -30.00
N GLY A 113 13.77 21.23 -30.77
CA GLY A 113 15.23 21.41 -30.81
C GLY A 113 15.71 22.70 -31.48
N GLN A 114 14.82 23.43 -32.17
CA GLN A 114 15.14 24.72 -32.78
C GLN A 114 14.95 25.89 -31.80
N ILE A 115 14.31 25.65 -30.66
CA ILE A 115 14.08 26.66 -29.63
C ILE A 115 15.35 26.84 -28.81
N ALA A 116 15.90 28.05 -28.82
CA ALA A 116 17.17 28.34 -28.17
C ALA A 116 17.15 28.00 -26.66
N GLY A 117 18.20 27.31 -26.21
CA GLY A 117 18.35 26.88 -24.82
C GLY A 117 17.61 25.59 -24.45
N VAL A 118 16.62 25.15 -25.24
CA VAL A 118 15.87 23.94 -24.95
C VAL A 118 16.73 22.71 -25.23
N THR A 119 17.00 21.95 -24.17
CA THR A 119 17.61 20.62 -24.23
C THR A 119 16.64 19.56 -23.72
N THR A 120 16.83 18.30 -24.10
CA THR A 120 16.08 17.17 -23.54
C THR A 120 16.20 17.18 -22.01
N GLY A 121 15.08 17.07 -21.31
CA GLY A 121 14.99 17.17 -19.85
C GLY A 121 14.93 18.61 -19.28
N SER A 122 14.95 19.65 -20.12
CA SER A 122 14.63 21.03 -19.70
C SER A 122 13.16 21.12 -19.30
N VAL A 123 12.83 22.06 -18.41
CA VAL A 123 11.43 22.42 -18.15
C VAL A 123 11.06 23.58 -19.05
N VAL A 124 10.15 23.36 -19.99
CA VAL A 124 9.60 24.38 -20.87
C VAL A 124 8.32 24.90 -20.24
N VAL A 125 8.24 26.20 -20.00
CA VAL A 125 7.05 26.86 -19.45
C VAL A 125 6.40 27.66 -20.56
N ASN A 126 5.15 27.34 -20.88
CA ASN A 126 4.38 28.13 -21.83
C ASN A 126 4.13 29.53 -21.24
N ALA A 127 4.57 30.58 -21.94
CA ALA A 127 4.54 31.95 -21.43
C ALA A 127 3.13 32.49 -21.18
N ASP A 128 2.14 32.05 -21.96
CA ASP A 128 0.78 32.56 -21.91
C ASP A 128 -0.03 31.89 -20.79
N THR A 129 0.18 30.58 -20.59
CA THR A 129 -0.60 29.77 -19.65
C THR A 129 0.14 29.48 -18.34
N GLY A 130 1.46 29.67 -18.31
CA GLY A 130 2.32 29.25 -17.20
C GLY A 130 2.47 27.74 -17.05
N GLN A 131 1.91 26.93 -17.96
CA GLN A 131 1.94 25.47 -17.86
C GLN A 131 3.38 24.94 -18.05
N PRO A 132 3.93 24.17 -17.09
CA PRO A 132 5.21 23.52 -17.25
C PRO A 132 5.10 22.19 -18.03
N TYR A 133 6.12 21.92 -18.83
CA TYR A 133 6.34 20.71 -19.60
C TYR A 133 7.79 20.27 -19.44
N VAL A 134 8.07 18.98 -19.60
CA VAL A 134 9.44 18.48 -19.77
C VAL A 134 9.70 18.14 -21.23
N ALA A 135 10.81 18.64 -21.77
CA ALA A 135 11.24 18.38 -23.14
C ALA A 135 11.74 16.95 -23.31
N LEU A 136 11.17 16.20 -24.24
CA LEU A 136 11.57 14.81 -24.55
C LEU A 136 12.53 14.77 -25.74
N ALA A 137 13.29 13.69 -25.86
CA ALA A 137 14.28 13.53 -26.93
C ALA A 137 13.64 13.46 -28.33
N ASP A 138 12.44 12.89 -28.42
CA ASP A 138 11.65 12.74 -29.66
C ASP A 138 11.02 14.06 -30.15
N GLY A 139 11.32 15.19 -29.50
CA GLY A 139 10.82 16.50 -29.88
C GLY A 139 9.43 16.82 -29.36
N ARG A 140 8.82 15.94 -28.55
CA ARG A 140 7.51 16.19 -27.90
C ARG A 140 7.66 16.76 -26.49
N LEU A 141 6.55 17.25 -25.94
CA LEU A 141 6.45 17.82 -24.60
C LEU A 141 5.59 16.94 -23.69
N ALA A 142 6.16 16.47 -22.57
CA ALA A 142 5.36 15.81 -21.54
C ALA A 142 4.86 16.84 -20.53
N ARG A 143 3.54 16.98 -20.40
CA ARG A 143 2.90 17.92 -19.49
C ARG A 143 3.22 17.57 -18.03
N LEU A 144 3.71 18.54 -17.27
CA LEU A 144 3.97 18.36 -15.84
C LEU A 144 2.74 18.78 -15.03
N SER A 145 2.22 17.83 -14.24
CA SER A 145 1.27 18.16 -13.17
C SER A 145 2.00 18.95 -12.06
N PRO A 146 1.28 19.71 -11.21
CA PRO A 146 1.88 20.36 -10.05
C PRO A 146 2.77 19.44 -9.21
N LEU A 147 2.33 18.20 -8.93
CA LEU A 147 3.15 17.21 -8.23
C LEU A 147 4.39 16.82 -9.05
N ALA A 148 4.22 16.49 -10.33
CA ALA A 148 5.32 16.01 -11.15
C ALA A 148 6.40 17.09 -11.31
N ASP A 149 6.00 18.35 -11.47
CA ASP A 149 6.92 19.49 -11.51
C ASP A 149 7.67 19.68 -10.19
N ALA A 150 6.94 19.66 -9.07
CA ALA A 150 7.52 19.74 -7.72
C ALA A 150 8.56 18.64 -7.47
N VAL A 151 8.24 17.38 -7.80
CA VAL A 151 9.17 16.25 -7.63
C VAL A 151 10.35 16.38 -8.59
N TYR A 152 10.11 16.72 -9.86
CA TYR A 152 11.17 16.86 -10.87
C TYR A 152 12.17 17.97 -10.53
N ALA A 153 11.71 19.07 -9.92
CA ALA A 153 12.55 20.18 -9.48
C ALA A 153 13.58 19.78 -8.40
N THR A 154 13.37 18.66 -7.71
CA THR A 154 14.27 18.18 -6.64
C THR A 154 15.44 17.34 -7.14
N ARG A 155 15.55 17.15 -8.47
CA ARG A 155 16.67 16.43 -9.08
C ARG A 155 18.01 17.12 -8.82
N GLU A 156 19.06 16.32 -8.72
CA GLU A 156 20.43 16.83 -8.70
C GLU A 156 20.71 17.56 -10.02
N ASN A 157 21.13 18.83 -9.94
CA ASN A 157 21.14 19.77 -11.06
C ASN A 157 19.73 20.01 -11.60
N ALA A 158 18.94 20.81 -10.87
CA ALA A 158 17.58 21.17 -11.26
C ALA A 158 17.51 21.60 -12.73
N ALA A 159 16.43 21.22 -13.41
CA ALA A 159 16.23 21.58 -14.80
C ALA A 159 16.25 23.09 -14.98
N GLU A 160 16.94 23.56 -16.02
CA GLU A 160 16.72 24.91 -16.48
C GLU A 160 15.25 25.06 -16.88
N ARG A 161 14.62 26.12 -16.36
CA ARG A 161 13.24 26.49 -16.70
C ARG A 161 13.30 27.56 -17.77
N ILE A 162 12.74 27.26 -18.92
CA ILE A 162 12.80 28.11 -20.11
C ILE A 162 11.38 28.56 -20.40
N VAL A 163 11.13 29.86 -20.31
CA VAL A 163 9.83 30.44 -20.66
C VAL A 163 9.80 30.61 -22.17
N VAL A 164 8.85 29.94 -22.82
CA VAL A 164 8.72 29.91 -24.28
C VAL A 164 7.36 30.48 -24.68
N PRO A 165 7.32 31.45 -25.61
CA PRO A 165 6.09 31.96 -26.21
C PRO A 165 5.21 30.86 -26.82
N ALA A 166 3.89 30.99 -26.74
CA ALA A 166 2.98 29.93 -27.20
C ALA A 166 3.02 29.70 -28.72
N ASP A 167 3.36 30.71 -29.52
CA ASP A 167 3.54 30.61 -30.97
C ASP A 167 4.72 29.71 -31.34
N ALA A 168 5.83 29.78 -30.59
CA ALA A 168 6.97 28.89 -30.76
C ALA A 168 6.63 27.43 -30.37
N LEU A 169 5.68 27.23 -29.44
CA LEU A 169 5.21 25.90 -29.04
C LEU A 169 4.09 25.35 -29.93
N SER A 170 3.49 26.15 -30.80
CA SER A 170 2.32 25.73 -31.60
C SER A 170 2.63 24.60 -32.59
N GLN A 171 3.91 24.38 -32.91
CA GLN A 171 4.39 23.34 -33.81
C GLN A 171 4.96 22.13 -33.06
N VAL A 172 4.88 22.12 -31.73
CA VAL A 172 5.40 21.06 -30.87
C VAL A 172 4.22 20.25 -30.33
N GLU A 173 4.30 18.93 -30.44
CA GLU A 173 3.24 18.04 -29.97
C GLU A 173 3.39 17.70 -28.48
N ASP A 174 2.25 17.60 -27.79
CA ASP A 174 2.20 17.06 -26.43
C ASP A 174 2.27 15.53 -26.46
N ALA A 175 3.14 14.95 -25.63
CA ALA A 175 3.24 13.50 -25.46
C ALA A 175 2.09 12.98 -24.58
N THR A 176 1.41 11.93 -25.05
CA THR A 176 0.35 11.22 -24.30
C THR A 176 0.77 9.81 -23.89
N ASP A 177 1.89 9.33 -24.40
CA ASP A 177 2.47 8.01 -24.18
C ASP A 177 4.00 8.09 -24.08
N GLY A 178 4.63 7.05 -23.53
CA GLY A 178 6.09 7.01 -23.36
C GLY A 178 6.63 8.10 -22.42
N ILE A 179 5.77 8.74 -21.64
CA ILE A 179 6.15 9.79 -20.69
C ILE A 179 6.85 9.18 -19.47
N PRO A 180 7.89 9.84 -18.92
CA PRO A 180 8.64 9.30 -17.78
C PRO A 180 7.92 9.49 -16.43
N ILE A 181 6.73 10.11 -16.42
CA ILE A 181 5.97 10.43 -15.22
C ILE A 181 5.08 9.22 -14.87
N PRO A 182 5.15 8.66 -13.65
CA PRO A 182 4.31 7.53 -13.28
C PRO A 182 2.82 7.88 -13.30
N GLU A 183 2.00 7.06 -13.97
CA GLU A 183 0.55 7.25 -14.08
C GLU A 183 -0.17 7.23 -12.72
N SER A 184 0.37 6.51 -11.75
CA SER A 184 -0.20 6.45 -10.39
C SER A 184 -0.05 7.77 -9.61
N TRP A 185 0.84 8.67 -10.04
CA TRP A 185 1.01 9.92 -9.30
C TRP A 185 -0.24 10.80 -9.44
N PRO A 186 -0.74 11.36 -8.32
CA PRO A 186 -1.84 12.31 -8.41
C PRO A 186 -1.40 13.58 -9.16
N THR A 187 -2.34 14.25 -9.80
CA THR A 187 -2.04 15.49 -10.54
C THR A 187 -1.67 16.63 -9.59
N ALA A 188 -2.34 16.71 -8.44
CA ALA A 188 -2.02 17.64 -7.36
C ALA A 188 -2.12 16.94 -6.01
N ILE A 189 -1.38 17.46 -5.04
CA ILE A 189 -1.53 17.03 -3.64
C ILE A 189 -2.61 17.89 -2.98
N GLY A 190 -3.55 17.22 -2.30
CA GLY A 190 -4.58 17.89 -1.51
C GLY A 190 -4.03 18.48 -0.21
N GLU A 191 -4.83 19.30 0.46
CA GLU A 191 -4.46 19.85 1.77
C GLU A 191 -4.27 18.72 2.81
N PRO A 192 -3.34 18.90 3.77
CA PRO A 192 -3.22 17.98 4.90
C PRO A 192 -4.54 17.85 5.68
N VAL A 193 -4.77 16.67 6.25
CA VAL A 193 -5.89 16.45 7.17
C VAL A 193 -5.73 17.41 8.36
N SER A 194 -6.79 18.15 8.70
CA SER A 194 -6.78 19.11 9.80
C SER A 194 -6.33 18.45 11.11
N PRO A 195 -5.59 19.15 11.97
CA PRO A 195 -5.02 18.57 13.20
C PRO A 195 -6.09 18.08 14.20
N ASP A 196 -7.32 18.60 14.10
CA ASP A 196 -8.46 18.18 14.92
C ASP A 196 -9.14 16.89 14.41
N LEU A 197 -8.67 16.34 13.28
CA LEU A 197 -9.19 15.15 12.63
C LEU A 197 -8.09 14.09 12.50
N ALA A 198 -8.50 12.83 12.54
CA ALA A 198 -7.64 11.70 12.27
C ALA A 198 -7.71 11.31 10.78
N PRO A 199 -6.57 10.89 10.18
CA PRO A 199 -6.56 10.25 8.88
C PRO A 199 -7.13 8.83 9.00
N CYS A 200 -8.40 8.66 8.64
CA CYS A 200 -9.09 7.38 8.66
C CYS A 200 -8.96 6.70 7.29
N ALA A 201 -8.92 5.36 7.32
CA ALA A 201 -9.10 4.56 6.11
C ALA A 201 -10.53 4.05 6.11
N GLU A 202 -11.26 4.28 5.02
CA GLU A 202 -12.60 3.74 4.79
C GLU A 202 -12.53 2.68 3.69
N LEU A 203 -13.14 1.52 3.92
CA LEU A 203 -13.23 0.47 2.90
C LEU A 203 -14.39 0.77 1.95
N ASP A 204 -14.08 1.06 0.70
CA ASP A 204 -15.04 0.96 -0.39
C ASP A 204 -15.07 -0.51 -0.86
N VAL A 205 -16.17 -1.20 -0.53
CA VAL A 205 -16.37 -2.61 -0.86
C VAL A 205 -16.60 -2.84 -2.35
N GLU A 206 -17.13 -1.86 -3.08
CA GLU A 206 -17.38 -1.96 -4.52
C GLU A 206 -16.08 -1.75 -5.29
N ALA A 207 -15.29 -0.74 -4.90
CA ALA A 207 -13.97 -0.48 -5.48
C ALA A 207 -12.89 -1.45 -5.00
N PHE A 208 -13.16 -2.23 -3.93
CA PHE A 208 -12.21 -3.13 -3.27
C PHE A 208 -10.92 -2.41 -2.85
N ALA A 209 -11.06 -1.19 -2.33
CA ALA A 209 -9.95 -0.31 -2.00
C ALA A 209 -10.23 0.47 -0.72
N ALA A 210 -9.17 0.80 0.02
CA ALA A 210 -9.28 1.81 1.06
C ALA A 210 -9.27 3.21 0.44
N VAL A 211 -10.00 4.15 1.00
CA VAL A 211 -9.93 5.58 0.67
C VAL A 211 -9.60 6.35 1.94
N LEU A 212 -8.69 7.32 1.81
CA LEU A 212 -8.33 8.22 2.91
C LEU A 212 -9.49 9.20 3.13
N VAL A 213 -10.03 9.21 4.34
CA VAL A 213 -11.08 10.14 4.76
C VAL A 213 -10.71 10.82 6.08
N PRO A 214 -11.01 12.11 6.26
CA PRO A 214 -10.85 12.75 7.54
C PRO A 214 -11.98 12.30 8.49
N GLY A 215 -11.64 11.91 9.72
CA GLY A 215 -12.62 11.41 10.69
C GLY A 215 -12.25 11.73 12.12
N GLN A 216 -13.14 11.43 13.05
CA GLN A 216 -12.84 11.49 14.48
C GLN A 216 -12.07 10.24 14.89
N ALA A 217 -10.93 10.40 15.57
CA ALA A 217 -10.28 9.26 16.20
C ALA A 217 -11.17 8.70 17.31
N PRO A 218 -11.40 7.38 17.37
CA PRO A 218 -12.13 6.79 18.49
C PRO A 218 -11.32 6.92 19.79
N ASP A 219 -11.98 7.25 20.90
CA ASP A 219 -11.37 7.32 22.24
C ASP A 219 -10.70 6.00 22.66
N ALA A 220 -11.24 4.88 22.17
CA ALA A 220 -10.74 3.53 22.44
C ALA A 220 -9.66 3.11 21.44
N SER A 221 -8.45 3.66 21.59
CA SER A 221 -7.31 3.28 20.75
C SER A 221 -7.05 1.76 20.77
N GLY A 222 -6.92 1.16 19.58
CA GLY A 222 -6.51 -0.24 19.41
C GLY A 222 -7.62 -1.29 19.60
N ARG A 223 -8.89 -0.90 19.70
CA ARG A 223 -10.03 -1.83 19.72
C ARG A 223 -10.81 -1.79 18.42
N VAL A 224 -11.29 -2.95 17.99
CA VAL A 224 -12.30 -3.05 16.93
C VAL A 224 -13.66 -2.80 17.59
N THR A 225 -14.41 -1.86 17.05
CA THR A 225 -15.76 -1.54 17.52
C THR A 225 -16.77 -1.97 16.47
N VAL A 226 -17.76 -2.73 16.89
CA VAL A 226 -18.89 -3.18 16.07
C VAL A 226 -20.17 -2.71 16.75
N SER A 227 -21.18 -2.33 15.97
CA SER A 227 -22.46 -1.88 16.53
C SER A 227 -23.10 -3.02 17.35
N PRO A 228 -23.69 -2.74 18.52
CA PRO A 228 -24.32 -3.77 19.36
C PRO A 228 -25.38 -4.58 18.59
N GLY A 229 -25.40 -5.90 18.78
CA GLY A 229 -26.32 -6.80 18.10
C GLY A 229 -26.04 -6.99 16.60
N THR A 230 -24.88 -6.55 16.11
CA THR A 230 -24.47 -6.70 14.71
C THR A 230 -23.20 -7.55 14.58
N GLY A 231 -22.93 -8.02 13.36
CA GLY A 231 -21.71 -8.73 13.00
C GLY A 231 -21.56 -8.74 11.49
N ALA A 232 -20.40 -9.18 11.02
CA ALA A 232 -20.09 -9.22 9.59
C ALA A 232 -19.54 -10.59 9.18
N LEU A 233 -20.08 -11.14 8.10
CA LEU A 233 -19.51 -12.31 7.44
C LEU A 233 -18.70 -11.86 6.23
N ALA A 234 -17.39 -12.06 6.29
CA ALA A 234 -16.46 -11.62 5.26
C ALA A 234 -15.65 -12.78 4.67
N LEU A 235 -15.46 -12.76 3.36
CA LEU A 235 -14.47 -13.55 2.63
C LEU A 235 -13.28 -12.63 2.33
N PHE A 236 -12.12 -12.92 2.94
CA PHE A 236 -10.93 -12.11 2.72
C PHE A 236 -10.17 -12.60 1.49
N THR A 237 -9.93 -11.74 0.51
CA THR A 237 -9.39 -12.12 -0.79
C THR A 237 -8.26 -11.19 -1.26
N ALA A 238 -7.50 -11.63 -2.26
CA ALA A 238 -6.46 -10.82 -2.90
C ALA A 238 -7.02 -9.85 -3.95
N SER A 239 -8.20 -10.15 -4.50
CA SER A 239 -8.86 -9.35 -5.54
C SER A 239 -10.39 -9.50 -5.43
N PRO A 240 -11.18 -8.55 -5.97
CA PRO A 240 -12.64 -8.58 -5.85
C PRO A 240 -13.27 -9.78 -6.57
N SER A 241 -12.60 -10.34 -7.59
CA SER A 241 -13.08 -11.49 -8.36
C SER A 241 -12.56 -12.85 -7.84
N SER A 242 -11.62 -12.85 -6.89
CA SER A 242 -11.02 -14.11 -6.41
C SER A 242 -12.04 -14.90 -5.56
N PRO A 243 -12.41 -16.13 -5.95
CA PRO A 243 -13.40 -16.92 -5.20
C PRO A 243 -12.82 -17.58 -3.94
N GLU A 244 -11.50 -17.49 -3.73
CA GLU A 244 -10.77 -18.20 -2.69
C GLU A 244 -10.29 -17.26 -1.59
N GLY A 245 -10.39 -17.72 -0.35
CA GLY A 245 -9.99 -16.97 0.82
C GLY A 245 -10.56 -17.54 2.12
N PRO A 246 -10.00 -17.18 3.28
CA PRO A 246 -10.60 -17.48 4.56
C PRO A 246 -11.91 -16.70 4.71
N VAL A 247 -12.96 -17.41 5.10
CA VAL A 247 -14.21 -16.80 5.54
C VAL A 247 -14.10 -16.60 7.04
N ARG A 248 -14.41 -15.40 7.52
CA ARG A 248 -14.48 -15.12 8.96
C ARG A 248 -15.79 -14.42 9.30
N PHE A 249 -16.36 -14.80 10.42
CA PHE A 249 -17.43 -14.05 11.06
C PHE A 249 -16.82 -13.12 12.11
N ILE A 250 -17.17 -11.84 12.05
CA ILE A 250 -16.78 -10.83 13.04
C ILE A 250 -18.00 -10.56 13.90
N ASP A 251 -17.87 -10.78 15.21
CA ASP A 251 -18.96 -10.58 16.17
C ASP A 251 -19.04 -9.13 16.70
N GLU A 252 -20.04 -8.87 17.55
CA GLU A 252 -20.24 -7.55 18.18
C GLU A 252 -19.10 -7.13 19.11
N ASN A 253 -18.25 -8.06 19.54
CA ASN A 253 -17.08 -7.80 20.37
C ASN A 253 -15.83 -7.46 19.54
N GLY A 254 -15.94 -7.50 18.20
CA GLY A 254 -14.83 -7.23 17.29
C GLY A 254 -13.83 -8.38 17.21
N LEU A 255 -14.24 -9.62 17.48
CA LEU A 255 -13.44 -10.83 17.31
C LEU A 255 -13.78 -11.52 15.98
N ALA A 256 -12.76 -11.89 15.21
CA ALA A 256 -12.91 -12.60 13.95
C ALA A 256 -12.74 -14.12 14.13
N TYR A 257 -13.79 -14.88 13.88
CA TYR A 257 -13.83 -16.33 13.97
C TYR A 257 -13.73 -16.94 12.58
N ALA A 258 -12.67 -17.71 12.32
CA ALA A 258 -12.51 -18.40 11.04
C ALA A 258 -13.58 -19.48 10.86
N ILE A 259 -14.22 -19.54 9.69
CA ILE A 259 -15.18 -20.58 9.34
C ILE A 259 -14.53 -21.52 8.34
N GLU A 260 -14.30 -22.75 8.78
CA GLU A 260 -13.54 -23.75 8.04
C GLU A 260 -14.37 -25.04 7.86
N GLY A 261 -14.13 -25.71 6.73
CA GLY A 261 -14.57 -27.09 6.54
C GLY A 261 -13.62 -28.08 7.23
N GLY A 262 -14.01 -29.34 7.27
CA GLY A 262 -13.18 -30.40 7.83
C GLY A 262 -13.73 -31.80 7.50
N PRO A 263 -13.22 -32.85 8.18
CA PRO A 263 -13.67 -34.22 7.94
C PRO A 263 -15.17 -34.43 8.09
N SER A 264 -15.82 -33.67 8.98
CA SER A 264 -17.27 -33.77 9.23
C SER A 264 -18.14 -32.97 8.26
N GLY A 265 -17.56 -32.26 7.29
CA GLY A 265 -18.30 -31.57 6.24
C GLY A 265 -17.57 -30.36 5.64
N PRO A 266 -18.00 -29.93 4.44
CA PRO A 266 -17.47 -28.73 3.80
C PRO A 266 -17.80 -27.46 4.61
N ARG A 267 -17.09 -26.37 4.31
CA ARG A 267 -17.29 -25.05 4.96
C ARG A 267 -18.73 -24.54 4.78
N GLU A 268 -19.32 -24.84 3.64
CA GLU A 268 -20.67 -24.45 3.26
C GLU A 268 -21.71 -25.05 4.23
N ASP A 269 -21.50 -26.26 4.73
CA ASP A 269 -22.36 -26.87 5.74
C ASP A 269 -22.25 -26.15 7.09
N ALA A 270 -21.05 -25.72 7.48
CA ALA A 270 -20.85 -24.91 8.69
C ALA A 270 -21.56 -23.54 8.56
N LEU A 271 -21.48 -22.90 7.40
CA LEU A 271 -22.17 -21.64 7.11
C LEU A 271 -23.69 -21.79 7.21
N LEU A 272 -24.26 -22.84 6.60
CA LEU A 272 -25.70 -23.09 6.65
C LEU A 272 -26.21 -23.32 8.07
N ARG A 273 -25.41 -23.96 8.94
CA ARG A 273 -25.76 -24.19 10.35
C ARG A 273 -25.69 -22.92 11.20
N LEU A 274 -24.70 -22.06 10.94
CA LEU A 274 -24.50 -20.81 11.68
C LEU A 274 -25.48 -19.72 11.25
N PHE A 275 -25.81 -19.67 9.96
CA PHE A 275 -26.63 -18.62 9.36
C PHE A 275 -27.77 -19.23 8.53
N PRO A 276 -28.75 -19.89 9.18
CA PRO A 276 -29.84 -20.54 8.47
C PRO A 276 -30.74 -19.50 7.79
N THR A 277 -30.87 -19.58 6.46
CA THR A 277 -31.67 -18.66 5.63
C THR A 277 -33.10 -19.13 5.38
N GLY A 278 -33.53 -20.21 6.03
CA GLY A 278 -34.85 -20.80 5.77
C GLY A 278 -34.99 -21.46 4.39
N GLY A 279 -33.88 -21.68 3.67
CA GLY A 279 -33.84 -22.53 2.47
C GLY A 279 -34.01 -21.82 1.13
N ALA A 280 -34.10 -20.49 1.09
CA ALA A 280 -34.26 -19.74 -0.17
C ALA A 280 -32.95 -19.09 -0.67
N ASP A 281 -32.06 -18.66 0.24
CA ASP A 281 -30.87 -17.90 -0.11
C ASP A 281 -29.58 -18.55 0.40
N GLN A 282 -28.52 -18.51 -0.39
CA GLN A 282 -27.18 -18.83 0.12
C GLN A 282 -26.66 -17.62 0.90
N VAL A 283 -26.07 -17.86 2.07
CA VAL A 283 -25.34 -16.80 2.77
C VAL A 283 -24.05 -16.52 2.01
N VAL A 284 -23.99 -15.34 1.39
CA VAL A 284 -22.83 -14.89 0.62
C VAL A 284 -22.00 -13.93 1.47
N PRO A 285 -20.77 -14.29 1.85
CA PRO A 285 -19.88 -13.37 2.55
C PRO A 285 -19.55 -12.14 1.69
N ILE A 286 -19.41 -10.98 2.34
CA ILE A 286 -18.89 -9.78 1.68
C ILE A 286 -17.41 -9.98 1.38
N ARG A 287 -16.96 -9.60 0.19
CA ARG A 287 -15.54 -9.72 -0.20
C ARG A 287 -14.75 -8.53 0.33
N VAL A 288 -13.63 -8.81 0.98
CA VAL A 288 -12.82 -7.80 1.66
C VAL A 288 -11.33 -8.05 1.38
N PRO A 289 -10.48 -7.02 1.18
CA PRO A 289 -9.04 -7.23 1.01
C PRO A 289 -8.40 -7.82 2.27
N TYR A 290 -7.38 -8.68 2.10
CA TYR A 290 -6.67 -9.32 3.22
C TYR A 290 -6.18 -8.36 4.31
N ALA A 291 -5.68 -7.18 3.92
CA ALA A 291 -5.13 -6.19 4.85
C ALA A 291 -6.12 -5.75 5.94
N TRP A 292 -7.42 -5.72 5.63
CA TRP A 292 -8.46 -5.41 6.62
C TRP A 292 -8.66 -6.53 7.64
N GLY A 293 -8.52 -7.78 7.21
CA GLY A 293 -8.62 -8.96 8.08
C GLY A 293 -7.48 -9.07 9.08
N ASP A 294 -6.33 -8.46 8.79
CA ASP A 294 -5.18 -8.41 9.70
C ASP A 294 -5.34 -7.40 10.84
N LEU A 295 -6.32 -6.48 10.74
CA LEU A 295 -6.63 -5.51 11.79
C LEU A 295 -7.49 -6.09 12.90
N VAL A 296 -8.23 -7.17 12.62
CA VAL A 296 -9.22 -7.73 13.54
C VAL A 296 -8.60 -8.87 14.36
N PRO A 297 -8.69 -8.84 15.70
CA PRO A 297 -8.23 -9.93 16.55
C PRO A 297 -8.90 -11.27 16.18
N SER A 298 -8.10 -12.33 16.09
CA SER A 298 -8.62 -13.67 15.78
C SER A 298 -9.18 -14.37 17.02
N GLY A 299 -10.38 -14.91 16.87
CA GLY A 299 -11.01 -15.87 17.79
C GLY A 299 -10.76 -17.33 17.36
N PRO A 300 -11.38 -18.30 18.07
CA PRO A 300 -11.34 -19.70 17.68
C PRO A 300 -12.01 -19.97 16.32
N THR A 301 -11.58 -21.04 15.66
CA THR A 301 -12.22 -21.53 14.43
C THR A 301 -13.61 -22.13 14.74
N LEU A 302 -14.59 -21.77 13.93
CA LEU A 302 -15.92 -22.37 13.87
C LEU A 302 -15.94 -23.44 12.79
N SER A 303 -16.05 -24.70 13.21
CA SER A 303 -16.26 -25.83 12.31
C SER A 303 -17.10 -26.91 13.00
N ILE A 304 -17.66 -27.83 12.20
CA ILE A 304 -18.44 -28.96 12.73
C ILE A 304 -17.56 -29.85 13.63
N ASP A 305 -16.32 -30.10 13.22
CA ASP A 305 -15.38 -30.91 14.00
C ASP A 305 -15.03 -30.28 15.35
N ARG A 306 -14.82 -28.95 15.38
CA ARG A 306 -14.50 -28.23 16.62
C ARG A 306 -15.69 -28.25 17.59
N ALA A 307 -16.91 -28.12 17.07
CA ALA A 307 -18.12 -28.21 17.89
C ALA A 307 -18.35 -29.61 18.49
N ALA A 308 -17.92 -30.68 17.78
CA ALA A 308 -18.01 -32.04 18.30
C ALA A 308 -17.01 -32.30 19.45
N MET A 309 -15.82 -31.68 19.39
CA MET A 309 -14.79 -31.81 20.44
C MET A 309 -15.11 -31.03 21.72
N SER A 310 -15.93 -29.98 21.65
CA SER A 310 -16.31 -29.19 22.83
C SER A 310 -17.35 -29.87 23.73
N GLN A 311 -17.85 -31.05 23.36
CA GLN A 311 -18.65 -31.90 24.25
C GLN A 311 -17.74 -32.64 25.22
N THR A 312 -17.18 -31.94 26.22
CA THR A 312 -16.62 -32.62 27.40
C THR A 312 -17.78 -33.13 28.26
N GLU A 313 -17.72 -34.41 28.61
CA GLU A 313 -18.68 -35.19 29.37
C GLU A 313 -19.29 -34.42 30.56
N VAL A 314 -20.62 -34.33 30.59
CA VAL A 314 -21.34 -34.13 31.85
C VAL A 314 -21.17 -35.42 32.64
N PRO A 315 -20.56 -35.41 33.85
CA PRO A 315 -20.51 -36.61 34.67
C PRO A 315 -21.94 -37.05 34.94
N VAL A 316 -22.28 -38.28 34.54
CA VAL A 316 -23.51 -38.93 35.00
C VAL A 316 -23.40 -38.97 36.52
N ALA A 317 -24.28 -38.24 37.21
CA ALA A 317 -24.40 -38.35 38.65
C ALA A 317 -24.81 -39.80 38.94
N ASP A 318 -23.86 -40.58 39.46
CA ASP A 318 -24.11 -41.94 39.91
C ASP A 318 -25.20 -41.88 40.98
N GLY A 319 -26.29 -42.60 40.73
CA GLY A 319 -27.46 -42.62 41.59
C GLY A 319 -27.11 -43.23 42.93
N GLY A 320 -26.93 -42.38 43.94
CA GLY A 320 -26.74 -42.78 45.33
C GLY A 320 -27.98 -43.49 45.88
N GLU A 321 -27.85 -44.79 46.00
CA GLU A 321 -28.20 -45.62 47.16
C GLU A 321 -29.59 -45.44 47.78
N GLU A 322 -30.52 -46.30 47.35
CA GLU A 322 -31.74 -46.66 48.05
C GLU A 322 -31.37 -47.45 49.31
N ALA A 323 -31.46 -46.80 50.48
CA ALA A 323 -31.37 -47.45 51.79
C ALA A 323 -32.74 -47.45 52.46
N THR A 324 -33.39 -48.61 52.54
CA THR A 324 -34.46 -48.90 53.51
C THR A 324 -34.65 -50.44 53.60
N PRO A 325 -35.11 -51.02 54.73
CA PRO A 325 -35.26 -50.53 56.11
C PRO A 325 -34.26 -51.13 57.11
#